data_AF-E2AC86-F1
#
_entry.id   AF-E2AC86-F1
#
_cell.length_a   1.000
_cell.length_b   1.000
_cell.length_c   1.000
_cell.angle_alpha   90.00
_cell.angle_beta   90.00
_cell.angle_gamma   90.00
#
_symmetry.space_group_name_H-M   'P 1'
#
loop_
_entity.id
_entity.type
_entity.pdbx_description
1 polymer ?
#
loop_
_entity_poly.entity_id
_entity_poly.type
_entity_poly.pdbx_seq_one_letter_code
_entity_poly.pdbx_strand_id
1 'polypeptide(L)' 'RGGLTAERYINECLIPEVLPMRQLMGPRFVLMQDNARAHSAVITRNFLRDNDIEVLQHPAIS' A
#
# COMPACT_ATOMS: atom_id res chain seq x y z
N ARG A 1 15.30 -17.43 -1.68
CA ARG A 1 14.02 -16.67 -1.59
C ARG A 1 14.35 -15.20 -1.80
N GLY A 2 13.78 -14.58 -2.83
CA GLY A 2 14.05 -13.17 -3.18
C GLY A 2 13.26 -12.19 -2.29
N GLY A 3 13.73 -10.94 -2.22
CA GLY A 3 13.05 -9.87 -1.49
C GLY A 3 11.65 -9.58 -2.01
N LEU A 4 10.89 -8.80 -1.23
CA LEU A 4 9.55 -8.34 -1.60
C LEU A 4 9.65 -7.41 -2.82
N THR A 5 9.01 -7.79 -3.93
CA THR A 5 8.86 -6.93 -5.10
C THR A 5 7.56 -6.12 -4.98
N ALA A 6 7.43 -5.04 -5.74
CA ALA A 6 6.22 -4.24 -5.77
C ALA A 6 4.99 -5.05 -6.23
N GLU A 7 5.15 -5.92 -7.22
CA GLU A 7 4.08 -6.82 -7.69
C GLU A 7 3.62 -7.78 -6.58
N ARG A 8 4.57 -8.38 -5.86
CA ARG A 8 4.26 -9.24 -4.72
C ARG A 8 3.62 -8.47 -3.58
N TYR A 9 4.06 -7.25 -3.31
CA TYR A 9 3.41 -6.40 -2.31
C TYR A 9 1.94 -6.11 -2.64
N ILE A 10 1.64 -5.83 -3.92
CA ILE A 10 0.26 -5.63 -4.37
C ILE A 10 -0.55 -6.93 -4.19
N ASN A 11 -0.06 -8.05 -4.74
CA ASN A 11 -0.82 -9.30 -4.80
C ASN A 11 -0.91 -10.05 -3.47
N GLU A 12 0.13 -9.99 -2.65
CA GLU A 12 0.24 -10.73 -1.39
C GLU A 12 -0.14 -9.88 -0.17
N CYS A 13 -0.24 -8.55 -0.29
CA CYS A 13 -0.57 -7.66 0.84
C CYS A 13 -1.72 -6.70 0.53
N LEU A 14 -1.60 -5.85 -0.51
CA LEU A 14 -2.59 -4.79 -0.73
C LEU A 14 -3.97 -5.34 -1.14
N ILE A 15 -4.01 -6.29 -2.07
CA ILE A 15 -5.25 -6.92 -2.52
C ILE A 15 -5.93 -7.73 -1.40
N PRO A 16 -5.24 -8.67 -0.71
CA PRO A 16 -5.91 -9.52 0.26
C PRO A 16 -6.26 -8.80 1.57
N GLU A 17 -5.46 -7.81 2.01
CA GLU A 17 -5.61 -7.22 3.34
C GLU A 17 -6.11 -5.77 3.29
N VAL A 18 -5.44 -4.92 2.49
CA VAL A 18 -5.71 -3.47 2.53
C VAL A 18 -7.01 -3.12 1.82
N LEU A 19 -7.29 -3.72 0.66
CA LEU A 19 -8.48 -3.42 -0.11
C LEU A 19 -9.79 -3.80 0.62
N PRO A 20 -9.91 -4.98 1.26
CA PRO A 20 -11.08 -5.29 2.08
C PRO A 20 -11.24 -4.35 3.27
N MET A 21 -10.15 -3.99 3.95
CA MET A 21 -10.21 -3.01 5.05
C MET A 21 -10.68 -1.64 4.56
N ARG A 22 -10.18 -1.17 3.41
CA ARG A 22 -10.63 0.09 2.77
C ARG A 22 -12.13 0.05 2.46
N GLN A 23 -12.64 -1.08 1.98
CA GLN A 23 -14.06 -1.26 1.69
C GLN A 23 -14.91 -1.26 2.97
N LEU A 24 -14.43 -1.93 4.03
CA LEU A 24 -15.12 -2.01 5.32
C LEU A 24 -15.14 -0.67 6.07
N MET A 25 -14.00 0.04 6.12
CA MET A 25 -13.84 1.28 6.89
C MET A 25 -14.34 2.51 6.13
N GLY A 26 -14.48 2.42 4.80
CA GLY A 26 -15.03 3.48 3.97
C GLY A 26 -14.08 4.67 3.78
N PRO A 27 -14.61 5.86 3.41
CA PRO A 27 -13.82 6.98 2.88
C PRO A 27 -12.80 7.62 3.83
N ARG A 28 -12.83 7.29 5.13
CA ARG A 28 -11.86 7.81 6.13
C ARG A 28 -10.69 6.88 6.37
N PHE A 29 -10.59 5.80 5.61
CA PHE A 29 -9.49 4.86 5.72
C PHE A 29 -8.18 5.51 5.25
N VAL A 30 -7.14 5.44 6.07
CA VAL A 30 -5.80 5.89 5.75
C VAL A 30 -4.83 4.74 6.00
N LEU A 31 -4.05 4.37 5.00
CA LEU A 31 -3.00 3.36 5.09
C LEU A 31 -1.72 4.00 5.65
N MET A 32 -1.12 3.36 6.67
CA MET A 32 0.24 3.67 7.11
C MET A 32 1.19 2.57 6.64
N GLN A 33 2.30 2.95 6.02
CA GLN A 33 3.36 2.04 5.56
C GLN A 33 4.72 2.75 5.61
N ASP A 34 5.81 2.00 5.65
CA ASP A 34 7.15 2.56 5.51
C ASP A 34 7.47 2.92 4.03
N ASN A 35 8.62 3.56 3.83
CA ASN A 35 9.07 4.00 2.50
C ASN A 35 9.90 2.94 1.74
N ALA A 36 9.71 1.64 2.00
CA ALA A 36 10.45 0.59 1.31
C ALA A 36 10.24 0.66 -0.22
N ARG A 37 11.24 0.21 -1.01
CA ARG A 37 11.23 0.32 -2.48
C ARG A 37 9.99 -0.30 -3.13
N ALA A 38 9.47 -1.39 -2.56
CA ALA A 38 8.25 -2.03 -3.03
C ALA A 38 7.00 -1.16 -2.78
N HIS A 39 6.94 -0.47 -1.64
CA HIS A 39 5.83 0.40 -1.24
C HIS A 39 5.83 1.71 -2.04
N SER A 40 7.02 2.24 -2.31
CA SER A 40 7.22 3.49 -3.05
C SER A 40 7.30 3.31 -4.56
N ALA A 41 7.15 2.10 -5.10
CA ALA A 41 7.20 1.85 -6.54
C ALA A 41 6.03 2.52 -7.27
N VAL A 42 6.24 2.88 -8.54
CA VAL A 42 5.20 3.53 -9.36
C VAL A 42 3.94 2.67 -9.44
N ILE A 43 4.09 1.36 -9.65
CA ILE A 43 2.93 0.44 -9.75
C ILE A 43 2.14 0.38 -8.44
N THR A 44 2.82 0.44 -7.30
CA THR A 44 2.18 0.43 -5.97
C THR A 44 1.42 1.73 -5.73
N ARG A 45 2.04 2.87 -6.05
CA ARG A 45 1.39 4.19 -5.92
C ARG A 45 0.16 4.31 -6.83
N ASN A 46 0.25 3.80 -8.05
CA ASN A 46 -0.88 3.77 -8.97
C ASN A 46 -2.01 2.90 -8.42
N PHE A 47 -1.70 1.68 -7.97
CA PHE A 47 -2.70 0.81 -7.34
C PHE A 47 -3.43 1.49 -6.17
N LEU A 48 -2.69 2.13 -5.26
CA LEU A 48 -3.27 2.81 -4.11
C LEU A 48 -4.16 3.99 -4.54
N ARG A 49 -3.74 4.77 -5.55
CA ARG A 49 -4.55 5.85 -6.12
C ARG A 49 -5.82 5.35 -6.79
N ASP A 50 -5.71 4.31 -7.63
CA ASP A 50 -6.82 3.76 -8.40
C ASP A 50 -7.89 3.13 -7.49
N ASN A 51 -7.52 2.75 -6.26
CA ASN A 51 -8.41 2.22 -5.23
C ASN A 51 -8.80 3.25 -4.15
N ASP A 52 -8.51 4.54 -4.36
CA ASP A 52 -8.84 5.63 -3.42
C ASP A 52 -8.34 5.35 -1.98
N ILE A 53 -7.10 4.90 -1.87
CA ILE A 53 -6.42 4.63 -0.60
C ILE A 53 -5.46 5.78 -0.32
N GLU A 54 -5.80 6.59 0.67
CA GLU A 54 -4.90 7.61 1.20
C GLU A 54 -3.75 6.94 1.97
N VAL A 55 -2.53 7.47 1.81
CA VAL A 55 -1.34 6.97 2.51
C VAL A 55 -0.82 8.06 3.43
N LEU A 56 -0.68 7.74 4.71
CA LEU A 56 -0.07 8.64 5.69
C LEU A 56 1.40 8.87 5.33
N GLN A 57 1.82 10.13 5.29
CA GLN A 57 3.23 10.47 5.11
C GLN A 57 4.04 9.94 6.30
N HIS A 58 5.02 9.10 6.00
CA HIS A 58 5.92 8.53 7.00
C HIS A 58 7.33 9.11 6.81
N PRO A 59 7.99 9.60 7.88
CA PRO A 59 9.37 10.07 7.79
C PRO A 59 10.34 8.96 7.37
N ALA A 60 11.47 9.36 6.78
CA ALA A 60 12.54 8.41 6.46
C ALA A 60 13.32 8.08 7.74
N ILE A 61 13.69 6.80 7.92
CA ILE A 61 14.51 6.31 9.03
C ILE A 61 13.84 6.62 10.38
N SER A 62 12.69 6.01 10.62
CA SER A 62 11.86 6.20 11.82
C SER A 62 11.46 4.87 12.44
#